data_AF-A0A2E1VQS0-F1
#
_entry.id   AF-A0A2E1VQS0-F1
#
_cell.length_a   1.000
_cell.length_b   1.000
_cell.length_c   1.000
_cell.angle_alpha   90.00
_cell.angle_beta   90.00
_cell.angle_gamma   90.00
#
_symmetry.space_group_name_H-M   'P 1'
#
loop_
_entity.id
_entity.type
_entity.pdbx_description
1 polymer ?
#
loop_
_entity_poly.entity_id
_entity_poly.type
_entity_poly.pdbx_seq_one_letter_code
_entity_poly.pdbx_strand_id
1 'polypeptide(L)'
;MSRFALFTLLFAAPLLGSCATTKAKGTMIVDGKEVTYSAEVKSEVDDIEVDHTLVSQKDGRVAAQFEIENDDDFPIRVHITWDWLDSDGIALRKAAGVLAERYEVLGGEEKRLITIQSPTEDAVQVKIRVRSIKSTL
;
A
#
# COMPACT_ATOMS: atom_id res chain seq x y z
N MET A 1 40.58 32.53 20.88
CA MET A 1 39.80 31.35 21.33
C MET A 1 38.33 31.68 21.17
N SER A 2 37.71 31.16 20.11
CA SER A 2 36.35 31.52 19.68
C SER A 2 35.32 30.71 20.46
N ARG A 3 34.31 31.36 21.04
CA ARG A 3 33.21 30.73 21.78
C ARG A 3 32.10 30.34 20.79
N PHE A 4 31.84 29.04 20.66
CA PHE A 4 30.71 28.51 19.88
C PHE A 4 29.40 28.72 20.65
N ALA A 5 28.42 29.34 20.01
CA ALA A 5 27.05 29.47 20.51
C ALA A 5 26.27 28.18 20.19
N LEU A 6 25.63 27.60 21.21
CA LEU A 6 24.71 26.48 21.08
C LEU A 6 23.32 27.05 20.72
N PHE A 7 22.85 26.78 19.50
CA PHE A 7 21.50 27.12 19.05
C PHE A 7 20.66 25.84 19.09
N THR A 8 19.80 25.70 20.10
CA THR A 8 18.83 24.61 20.17
C THR A 8 17.56 25.06 19.44
N LEU A 9 17.36 24.59 18.21
CA LEU A 9 16.10 24.75 17.49
C LEU A 9 15.14 23.65 17.95
N LEU A 10 14.17 24.04 18.78
CA LEU A 10 13.01 23.21 19.12
C LEU A 10 12.04 23.28 17.93
N PHE A 11 12.10 22.31 17.02
CA PHE A 11 11.07 22.16 15.99
C PHE A 11 9.85 21.49 16.62
N ALA A 12 8.82 22.27 16.92
CA ALA A 12 7.47 21.75 17.07
C ALA A 12 6.97 21.33 15.68
N ALA A 13 6.97 20.03 15.40
CA ALA A 13 6.38 19.50 14.17
C ALA A 13 4.84 19.60 14.27
N PRO A 14 4.16 20.17 13.26
CA PRO A 14 2.71 20.10 13.20
C PRO A 14 2.28 18.66 12.96
N LEU A 15 1.35 18.15 13.78
CA LEU A 15 0.61 16.91 13.54
C LEU A 15 -0.27 17.11 12.29
N LEU A 16 0.33 16.91 11.12
CA LEU A 16 -0.38 16.75 9.87
C LEU A 16 -0.94 15.33 9.86
N GLY A 17 -2.27 15.18 9.86
CA GLY A 17 -2.94 13.92 9.54
C GLY A 17 -2.43 13.44 8.19
N SER A 18 -1.56 12.44 8.24
CA SER A 18 -0.86 11.91 7.08
C SER A 18 -1.64 10.71 6.60
N CYS A 19 -2.48 10.90 5.58
CA CYS A 19 -2.88 9.78 4.73
C CYS A 19 -1.60 9.14 4.15
N ALA A 20 -1.11 8.09 4.79
CA ALA A 20 0.13 7.42 4.43
C ALA A 20 0.01 6.84 3.02
N THR A 21 0.96 7.16 2.15
CA THR A 21 1.06 6.57 0.81
C THR A 21 2.45 6.01 0.62
N THR A 22 2.52 4.73 0.29
CA THR A 22 3.78 4.04 -0.01
C THR A 22 3.75 3.48 -1.42
N LYS A 23 4.92 3.45 -2.08
CA LYS A 23 5.06 3.09 -3.48
C LYS A 23 6.27 2.19 -3.68
N ALA A 24 6.11 1.19 -4.53
CA ALA A 24 7.20 0.35 -4.99
C ALA A 24 7.24 0.30 -6.52
N LYS A 25 8.45 0.12 -7.06
CA LYS A 25 8.67 -0.13 -8.47
C LYS A 25 9.66 -1.27 -8.64
N GLY A 26 9.47 -2.05 -9.70
CA GLY A 26 10.41 -3.07 -10.15
C GLY A 26 10.51 -3.03 -11.68
N THR A 27 11.58 -3.58 -12.22
CA THR A 27 11.74 -3.76 -13.67
C THR A 27 12.02 -5.23 -13.97
N MET A 28 11.55 -5.71 -15.12
CA MET A 28 11.91 -7.03 -15.62
C MET A 28 11.97 -7.04 -17.14
N ILE A 29 12.69 -8.01 -17.69
CA ILE A 29 12.74 -8.25 -19.13
C ILE A 29 11.65 -9.26 -19.49
N VAL A 30 10.64 -8.84 -20.25
CA VAL A 30 9.58 -9.69 -20.83
C VAL A 30 9.77 -9.70 -22.34
N ASP A 31 9.94 -10.89 -22.94
CA ASP A 31 10.18 -11.04 -24.38
C ASP A 31 11.29 -10.13 -24.92
N GLY A 32 12.36 -9.94 -24.14
CA GLY A 32 13.49 -9.08 -24.49
C GLY A 32 13.24 -7.57 -24.33
N LYS A 33 12.08 -7.17 -23.81
CA LYS A 33 11.74 -5.76 -23.52
C LYS A 33 11.75 -5.51 -22.02
N GLU A 34 12.37 -4.41 -21.60
CA GLU A 34 12.26 -3.95 -20.23
C GLU A 34 10.86 -3.39 -19.98
N VAL A 35 10.17 -3.95 -19.00
CA VAL A 35 8.84 -3.54 -18.57
C VAL A 35 8.94 -3.17 -17.09
N THR A 36 8.33 -2.04 -16.73
CA THR A 36 8.30 -1.53 -15.36
C THR A 36 6.98 -1.87 -14.70
N TYR A 37 7.06 -2.42 -13.48
CA TYR A 37 5.92 -2.72 -12.62
C TYR A 37 5.86 -1.72 -11.47
N SER A 38 4.66 -1.43 -11.00
CA SER A 38 4.49 -0.55 -9.85
C SER A 38 3.34 -0.94 -8.93
N ALA A 39 3.54 -0.70 -7.64
CA ALA A 39 2.51 -0.76 -6.62
C ALA A 39 2.41 0.61 -5.94
N GLU A 40 1.19 1.07 -5.74
CA GLU A 40 0.86 2.23 -4.91
C GLU A 40 -0.17 1.80 -3.88
N VAL A 41 0.14 1.98 -2.60
CA VAL A 41 -0.76 1.66 -1.49
C VAL A 41 -1.01 2.94 -0.73
N LYS A 42 -2.30 3.29 -0.61
CA LYS A 42 -2.75 4.49 0.08
C LYS A 42 -3.64 4.10 1.25
N SER A 43 -3.30 4.57 2.44
CA SER A 43 -4.23 4.65 3.55
C SER A 43 -5.16 5.86 3.35
N GLU A 44 -6.46 5.66 3.45
CA GLU A 44 -7.48 6.71 3.32
C GLU A 44 -7.92 7.27 4.68
N VAL A 45 -7.33 6.78 5.76
CA VAL A 45 -7.66 7.06 7.16
C VAL A 45 -6.36 7.15 7.95
N ASP A 46 -6.41 7.83 9.10
CA ASP A 46 -5.23 8.04 9.95
C ASP A 46 -5.08 6.95 11.03
N ASP A 47 -6.01 6.01 11.16
CA ASP A 47 -5.97 4.91 12.15
C ASP A 47 -5.31 3.64 11.58
N ILE A 48 -4.73 3.73 10.38
CA ILE A 48 -4.01 2.65 9.72
C ILE A 48 -2.73 3.18 9.11
N GLU A 49 -1.59 2.72 9.60
CA GLU A 49 -0.28 2.88 8.96
C GLU A 49 -0.09 1.81 7.88
N VAL A 50 0.60 2.19 6.79
CA VAL A 50 0.89 1.31 5.66
C VAL A 50 2.36 1.43 5.30
N ASP A 51 3.06 0.31 5.37
CA ASP A 51 4.51 0.24 5.23
C ASP A 51 4.98 -0.89 4.32
N HIS A 52 6.30 -0.94 4.12
CA HIS A 52 7.01 -2.06 3.50
C HIS A 52 6.40 -2.55 2.17
N THR A 53 5.98 -1.62 1.31
CA THR A 53 5.45 -1.99 0.00
C THR A 53 6.55 -2.52 -0.91
N LEU A 54 6.32 -3.69 -1.47
CA LEU A 54 7.14 -4.39 -2.43
C LEU A 54 6.30 -4.79 -3.64
N VAL A 55 6.92 -4.79 -4.81
CA VAL A 55 6.34 -5.34 -6.03
C VAL A 55 7.32 -6.33 -6.64
N SER A 56 6.83 -7.50 -7.02
CA SER A 56 7.64 -8.56 -7.61
C SER A 56 6.83 -9.33 -8.65
N GLN A 57 7.50 -10.09 -9.51
CA GLN A 57 6.84 -11.05 -10.39
C GLN A 57 7.00 -12.44 -9.80
N LYS A 58 5.91 -13.22 -9.85
CA LYS A 58 5.90 -14.64 -9.56
C LYS A 58 5.00 -15.35 -10.57
N ASP A 59 5.54 -16.37 -11.24
CA ASP A 59 4.81 -17.21 -12.20
C ASP A 59 4.15 -16.40 -13.32
N GLY A 60 4.89 -15.49 -13.96
CA GLY A 60 4.38 -14.64 -15.05
C GLY A 60 3.53 -13.45 -14.59
N ARG A 61 3.14 -13.40 -13.33
CA ARG A 61 2.18 -12.44 -12.79
C ARG A 61 2.82 -11.52 -11.77
N VAL A 62 2.42 -10.26 -11.77
CA VAL A 62 2.85 -9.29 -10.75
C VAL A 62 2.15 -9.59 -9.43
N ALA A 63 2.89 -9.47 -8.33
CA ALA A 63 2.40 -9.49 -6.97
C ALA A 63 2.83 -8.22 -6.24
N ALA A 64 1.96 -7.70 -5.41
CA ALA A 64 2.27 -6.63 -4.46
C ALA A 64 2.17 -7.17 -3.05
N GLN A 65 3.14 -6.81 -2.21
CA GLN A 65 3.17 -7.11 -0.80
C GLN A 65 3.32 -5.81 -0.03
N PHE A 66 2.59 -5.65 1.08
CA PHE A 66 2.63 -4.46 1.91
C PHE A 66 2.21 -4.83 3.33
N GLU A 67 2.69 -4.08 4.31
CA GLU A 67 2.31 -4.21 5.71
C GLU A 67 1.25 -3.17 6.03
N ILE A 68 0.26 -3.57 6.82
CA ILE A 68 -0.73 -2.67 7.44
C ILE A 68 -0.60 -2.80 8.95
N GLU A 69 -0.77 -1.69 9.65
CA GLU A 69 -0.73 -1.62 11.11
C GLU A 69 -1.95 -0.88 11.62
N ASN A 70 -2.50 -1.34 12.74
CA ASN A 70 -3.53 -0.60 13.46
C ASN A 70 -2.85 0.34 14.46
N ASP A 71 -2.98 1.65 14.25
CA ASP A 71 -2.37 2.66 15.12
C ASP A 71 -3.19 2.91 16.40
N ASP A 72 -4.33 2.22 16.56
CA ASP A 72 -5.23 2.33 17.71
C ASP A 72 -5.04 1.15 18.68
N ASP A 73 -5.36 1.37 19.96
CA ASP A 73 -5.26 0.35 21.02
C ASP A 73 -6.39 -0.71 20.93
N PHE A 74 -7.42 -0.42 20.14
CA PHE A 74 -8.64 -1.23 20.02
C PHE A 74 -8.70 -1.94 18.67
N PRO A 75 -9.32 -3.13 18.59
CA PRO A 75 -9.46 -3.83 17.32
C PRO A 75 -10.25 -3.04 16.28
N ILE A 76 -9.75 -3.01 15.04
CA ILE A 76 -10.40 -2.37 13.90
C ILE A 76 -10.76 -3.37 12.81
N ARG A 77 -11.78 -3.02 12.02
CA ARG A 77 -12.09 -3.70 10.75
C ARG A 77 -11.48 -2.92 9.61
N VAL A 78 -10.65 -3.58 8.81
CA VAL A 78 -9.98 -2.97 7.66
C VAL A 78 -10.62 -3.48 6.38
N HIS A 79 -10.85 -2.56 5.44
CA HIS A 79 -11.29 -2.84 4.09
C HIS A 79 -10.21 -2.42 3.11
N ILE A 80 -9.74 -3.40 2.35
CA ILE A 80 -8.70 -3.25 1.34
C ILE A 80 -9.35 -3.43 -0.02
N THR A 81 -9.13 -2.48 -0.93
CA THR A 81 -9.57 -2.60 -2.34
C THR A 81 -8.39 -2.35 -3.26
N TRP A 82 -8.42 -2.92 -4.47
CA TRP A 82 -7.34 -2.68 -5.44
C TRP A 82 -7.80 -2.71 -6.88
N ASP A 83 -7.08 -1.98 -7.73
CA ASP A 83 -7.24 -1.96 -9.18
C ASP A 83 -5.93 -2.39 -9.83
N TRP A 84 -5.97 -3.45 -10.65
CA TRP A 84 -4.86 -3.82 -11.53
C TRP A 84 -5.02 -3.13 -12.87
N LEU A 85 -3.94 -2.57 -13.39
CA LEU A 85 -3.89 -1.83 -14.64
C LEU A 85 -2.85 -2.45 -15.58
N ASP A 86 -3.15 -2.47 -16.87
CA ASP A 86 -2.19 -2.83 -17.92
C ASP A 86 -1.23 -1.66 -18.26
N SER A 87 -0.36 -1.87 -19.26
CA SER A 87 0.61 -0.87 -19.71
C SER A 87 0.00 0.41 -20.27
N ASP A 88 -1.26 0.35 -20.72
CA ASP A 88 -2.00 1.50 -21.23
C ASP A 88 -2.80 2.21 -20.12
N GLY A 89 -2.72 1.71 -18.88
CA GLY A 89 -3.45 2.22 -17.73
C GLY A 89 -4.92 1.79 -17.69
N ILE A 90 -5.30 0.77 -18.47
CA ILE A 90 -6.66 0.24 -18.53
C ILE A 90 -6.85 -0.76 -17.40
N ALA A 91 -7.99 -0.65 -16.71
CA ALA A 91 -8.32 -1.53 -15.60
C ALA A 91 -8.59 -2.95 -16.05
N LEU A 92 -7.79 -3.89 -15.53
CA LEU A 92 -7.93 -5.32 -15.72
C LEU A 92 -9.01 -5.86 -14.78
N ARG A 93 -10.25 -5.86 -15.26
CA ARG A 93 -11.35 -6.51 -14.55
C ARG A 93 -11.31 -8.01 -14.82
N LYS A 94 -11.30 -8.83 -13.76
CA LYS A 94 -11.51 -10.27 -13.92
C LYS A 94 -12.90 -10.46 -14.52
N ALA A 95 -13.00 -11.15 -15.65
CA ALA A 95 -14.26 -11.48 -16.33
C ALA A 95 -15.20 -12.43 -15.53
N ALA A 96 -15.00 -12.59 -14.21
CA ALA A 96 -15.59 -13.67 -13.42
C ALA A 96 -15.90 -13.27 -11.96
N GLY A 97 -16.51 -12.11 -11.72
CA GLY A 97 -17.31 -11.85 -10.50
C GLY A 97 -16.59 -11.77 -9.15
N VAL A 98 -15.27 -11.90 -9.07
CA VAL A 98 -14.50 -11.70 -7.84
C VAL A 98 -14.21 -10.21 -7.69
N LEU A 99 -14.83 -9.57 -6.68
CA LEU A 99 -14.51 -8.19 -6.29
C LEU A 99 -13.04 -8.14 -5.85
N ALA A 100 -12.31 -7.11 -6.31
CA ALA A 100 -10.94 -6.86 -5.93
C ALA A 100 -10.90 -6.18 -4.54
N GLU A 101 -11.41 -6.89 -3.55
CA GLU A 101 -11.52 -6.45 -2.17
C GLU A 101 -11.20 -7.55 -1.17
N ARG A 102 -10.82 -7.14 0.04
CA ARG A 102 -10.51 -8.01 1.17
C ARG A 102 -10.85 -7.29 2.47
N TYR A 103 -11.38 -8.03 3.44
CA TYR A 103 -11.66 -7.54 4.78
C TYR A 103 -10.74 -8.21 5.78
N GLU A 104 -10.21 -7.44 6.72
CA GLU A 104 -9.34 -7.91 7.79
C GLU A 104 -9.82 -7.39 9.14
N VAL A 105 -9.55 -8.14 10.19
CA VAL A 105 -9.65 -7.66 11.58
C VAL A 105 -8.23 -7.61 12.12
N LEU A 106 -7.83 -6.43 12.58
CA LEU A 106 -6.56 -6.20 13.27
C LEU A 106 -6.85 -5.93 14.75
N GLY A 107 -6.11 -6.58 15.64
CA GLY A 107 -6.06 -6.21 17.05
C GLY A 107 -5.41 -4.83 17.25
N GLY A 108 -5.45 -4.30 18.47
CA GLY A 108 -4.74 -3.06 18.80
C GLY A 108 -3.25 -3.22 18.55
N GLU A 109 -2.62 -2.23 17.92
CA GLU A 109 -1.20 -2.22 17.54
C GLU A 109 -0.76 -3.42 16.66
N GLU A 110 -1.71 -4.16 16.06
CA GLU A 110 -1.38 -5.34 15.25
C GLU A 110 -0.87 -4.96 13.87
N LYS A 111 0.31 -5.48 13.50
CA LYS A 111 0.85 -5.46 12.13
C LYS A 111 0.46 -6.72 11.36
N ARG A 112 0.12 -6.57 10.06
CA ARG A 112 -0.19 -7.69 9.18
C ARG A 112 0.36 -7.51 7.77
N LEU A 113 1.05 -8.53 7.29
CA LEU A 113 1.56 -8.59 5.93
C LEU A 113 0.47 -9.07 4.96
N ILE A 114 0.15 -8.25 3.97
CA ILE A 114 -0.83 -8.54 2.92
C ILE A 114 -0.09 -8.80 1.61
N THR A 115 -0.54 -9.80 0.87
CA THR A 115 -0.04 -10.10 -0.47
C THR A 115 -1.23 -10.23 -1.42
N ILE A 116 -1.17 -9.54 -2.55
CA ILE A 116 -2.14 -9.63 -3.64
C ILE A 116 -1.42 -9.94 -4.94
N GLN A 117 -2.05 -10.72 -5.81
CA GLN A 117 -1.51 -11.11 -7.11
C GLN A 117 -2.42 -10.62 -8.23
N SER A 118 -1.82 -10.08 -9.28
CA SER A 118 -2.49 -9.64 -10.51
C SER A 118 -3.36 -10.72 -11.11
N PRO A 119 -4.50 -10.42 -11.73
CA PRO A 119 -5.40 -11.40 -12.30
C PRO A 119 -4.81 -12.09 -13.55
N THR A 120 -4.02 -11.36 -14.34
CA THR A 120 -3.40 -11.79 -15.61
C THR A 120 -1.95 -11.32 -15.67
N GLU A 121 -1.22 -11.82 -16.66
CA GLU A 121 0.18 -11.46 -16.95
C GLU A 121 0.32 -10.04 -17.51
N ASP A 122 -0.75 -9.50 -18.09
CA ASP A 122 -0.79 -8.15 -18.69
C ASP A 122 -0.74 -7.01 -17.65
N ALA A 123 -0.91 -7.34 -16.37
CA ALA A 123 -0.93 -6.34 -15.31
C ALA A 123 0.47 -5.77 -15.06
N VAL A 124 0.61 -4.45 -15.12
CA VAL A 124 1.87 -3.77 -14.80
C VAL A 124 1.79 -2.83 -13.60
N GLN A 125 0.58 -2.40 -13.23
CA GLN A 125 0.39 -1.51 -12.10
C GLN A 125 -0.72 -2.00 -11.20
N VAL A 126 -0.55 -1.81 -9.89
CA VAL A 126 -1.64 -1.92 -8.92
C VAL A 126 -1.78 -0.66 -8.10
N LYS A 127 -3.03 -0.24 -7.90
CA LYS A 127 -3.41 0.83 -6.97
C LYS A 127 -4.26 0.22 -5.87
N ILE A 128 -3.80 0.31 -4.63
CA ILE A 128 -4.43 -0.29 -3.46
C ILE A 128 -4.90 0.82 -2.53
N ARG A 129 -6.11 0.69 -2.01
CA ARG A 129 -6.70 1.60 -1.02
C ARG A 129 -7.02 0.80 0.24
N VAL A 130 -6.57 1.31 1.37
CA VAL A 130 -6.79 0.72 2.69
C VAL A 130 -7.59 1.72 3.51
N ARG A 131 -8.68 1.26 4.13
CA ARG A 131 -9.50 2.09 5.02
C ARG A 131 -10.04 1.29 6.20
N SER A 132 -10.24 1.92 7.34
CA SER A 132 -10.99 1.36 8.44
C SER A 132 -12.49 1.45 8.17
N ILE A 133 -13.24 0.46 8.64
CA ILE A 133 -14.70 0.50 8.71
C ILE A 133 -15.03 0.82 10.16
N LYS A 134 -15.32 2.09 10.45
CA LYS A 134 -15.92 2.45 11.74
C LYS A 134 -17.22 1.68 11.88
N SER A 135 -17.27 0.79 12.87
CA SER A 135 -18.51 0.14 13.26
C SER A 135 -19.42 1.23 13.80
N THR A 136 -20.36 1.70 12.99
CA THR A 136 -21.46 2.54 13.50
C THR A 136 -22.30 1.60 14.36
N LEU A 137 -22.05 1.63 15.67
CA LEU A 137 -22.96 1.07 16.67
C LEU A 137 -23.98 2.14 17.05
#